data_AF-A0AAQ0H6Q2-F1
#
_entry.id   AF-A0AAQ0H6Q2-F1
#
_cell.length_a   1.000
_cell.length_b   1.000
_cell.length_c   1.000
_cell.angle_alpha   90.00
_cell.angle_beta   90.00
_cell.angle_gamma   90.00
#
_symmetry.space_group_name_H-M   'P 1'
#
loop_
_entity.id
_entity.type
_entity.pdbx_description
1 polymer ?
#
loop_
_entity_poly.entity_id
_entity_poly.type
_entity_poly.pdbx_seq_one_letter_code
_entity_poly.pdbx_strand_id
1 'polypeptide(L)'
;MLEALWAADDDRAADADAGLTARQVLDAFREPRPALTTVLTVLDRLGRKGQVDRQEHDDAPLTFRAAHSREQQTASLMSNALAAASDREAALLQFTGSLASDDLDVLRRALDARARS
;
A
#
# COMPACT_ATOMS: atom_id res chain seq x y z
N MET A 1 -6.31 4.13 6.91
CA MET A 1 -5.01 4.79 7.14
C MET A 1 -4.20 4.73 5.85
N LEU A 2 -3.68 3.57 5.43
CA LEU A 2 -2.96 3.45 4.15
C LEU A 2 -3.78 3.94 2.96
N GLU A 3 -5.07 3.58 2.86
CA GLU A 3 -5.96 4.10 1.81
C GLU A 3 -6.08 5.64 1.81
N ALA A 4 -6.04 6.29 2.98
CA ALA A 4 -6.09 7.75 3.06
C ALA A 4 -4.74 8.39 2.67
N LEU A 5 -3.63 7.70 2.93
CA LEU A 5 -2.30 8.13 2.53
C LEU A 5 -2.12 7.99 1.01
N TRP A 6 -2.52 6.85 0.43
CA TRP A 6 -2.47 6.63 -1.02
C TRP A 6 -3.37 7.60 -1.79
N ALA A 7 -4.61 7.81 -1.33
CA ALA A 7 -5.50 8.77 -1.98
C ALA A 7 -4.94 10.20 -1.98
N ALA A 8 -4.17 10.57 -0.95
CA ALA A 8 -3.51 11.86 -0.89
C ALA A 8 -2.28 11.96 -1.80
N ASP A 9 -1.54 10.87 -2.00
CA ASP A 9 -0.43 10.81 -2.97
C ASP A 9 -0.96 10.94 -4.41
N ASP A 10 -2.08 10.28 -4.73
CA ASP A 10 -2.72 10.34 -6.06
C ASP A 10 -3.23 11.76 -6.41
N ASP A 11 -3.87 12.44 -5.46
CA ASP A 11 -4.43 13.79 -5.65
C ASP A 11 -3.36 14.92 -5.61
N ARG A 12 -2.19 14.67 -5.01
CA ARG A 12 -1.11 15.67 -4.83
C ARG A 12 0.12 15.41 -5.68
N ALA A 13 -0.01 14.76 -6.84
CA ALA A 13 1.11 14.44 -7.74
C ALA A 13 2.03 15.63 -8.15
N ALA A 14 1.64 16.90 -7.88
CA ALA A 14 2.47 18.09 -8.08
C ALA A 14 3.37 18.46 -6.88
N ASP A 15 3.12 17.91 -5.68
CA ASP A 15 3.85 18.21 -4.43
C ASP A 15 4.11 16.90 -3.65
N ALA A 16 4.71 15.93 -4.35
CA ALA A 16 4.90 14.54 -3.91
C ALA A 16 5.75 14.34 -2.62
N ASP A 17 6.24 15.43 -2.04
CA ASP A 17 7.00 15.42 -0.79
C ASP A 17 6.15 15.76 0.45
N ALA A 18 4.90 16.21 0.26
CA ALA A 18 4.03 16.64 1.35
C ALA A 18 3.15 15.48 1.88
N GLY A 19 3.67 14.71 2.84
CA GLY A 19 2.87 13.74 3.59
C GLY A 19 1.67 14.36 4.32
N LEU A 20 0.76 13.54 4.85
CA LEU A 20 -0.41 13.99 5.61
C LEU A 20 -0.14 14.09 7.12
N THR A 21 -0.65 15.13 7.77
CA THR A 21 -0.76 15.15 9.24
C THR A 21 -1.78 14.11 9.73
N ALA A 22 -1.66 13.65 10.98
CA ALA A 22 -2.65 12.74 11.57
C ALA A 22 -4.08 13.31 11.58
N ARG A 23 -4.22 14.65 11.63
CA ARG A 23 -5.50 15.34 11.53
C ARG A 23 -6.10 15.19 10.12
N GLN A 24 -5.30 15.43 9.08
CA GLN A 24 -5.74 15.24 7.69
C GLN A 24 -6.06 13.77 7.39
N VAL A 25 -5.30 12.82 7.95
CA VAL A 25 -5.61 11.40 7.85
C VAL A 25 -6.95 11.07 8.52
N LEU A 26 -7.24 11.66 9.69
CA LEU A 26 -8.54 11.52 10.36
C LEU A 26 -9.69 12.09 9.53
N ASP A 27 -9.49 13.23 8.86
CA ASP A 27 -10.51 13.89 8.06
C ASP A 27 -10.91 13.09 6.81
N ALA A 28 -10.10 12.13 6.37
CA ALA A 28 -10.44 11.19 5.32
C ALA A 28 -11.42 10.08 5.75
N PHE A 29 -11.70 9.93 7.06
CA PHE A 29 -12.64 8.93 7.56
C PHE A 29 -14.10 9.42 7.49
N ARG A 30 -14.99 8.54 7.02
CA ARG A 30 -16.43 8.72 7.15
C ARG A 30 -16.87 8.46 8.59
N GLU A 31 -18.02 9.02 8.99
CA GLU A 31 -18.58 8.79 10.33
C GLU A 31 -19.04 7.32 10.50
N PRO A 32 -18.88 6.73 11.69
CA PRO A 32 -18.25 7.32 12.88
C PRO A 32 -16.72 7.40 12.76
N ARG A 33 -16.17 8.58 13.03
CA ARG A 33 -14.72 8.80 12.99
C ARG A 33 -14.02 8.25 14.24
N PRO A 34 -12.83 7.63 14.10
CA PRO A 34 -12.02 7.23 15.24
C PRO A 34 -11.49 8.45 16.01
N ALA A 35 -11.04 8.25 17.26
CA ALA A 35 -10.34 9.31 17.98
C ALA A 35 -8.98 9.62 17.32
N LEU A 36 -8.53 10.87 17.39
CA LEU A 36 -7.23 11.30 16.85
C LEU A 36 -6.06 10.48 17.42
N THR A 37 -6.13 10.12 18.70
CA THR A 37 -5.12 9.27 19.36
C THR A 37 -5.08 7.86 18.79
N THR A 38 -6.23 7.32 18.35
CA THR A 38 -6.29 6.04 17.62
C THR A 38 -5.58 6.15 16.29
N VAL A 39 -5.78 7.26 15.55
CA VAL A 39 -5.08 7.51 14.28
C VAL A 39 -3.58 7.55 14.48
N LEU A 40 -3.10 8.35 15.43
CA LEU A 40 -1.68 8.43 15.78
C LEU A 40 -1.10 7.07 16.18
N THR A 41 -1.81 6.31 17.01
CA THR A 41 -1.36 4.98 17.45
C THR A 41 -1.26 3.99 16.29
N VAL A 42 -2.20 4.02 15.35
CA VAL A 42 -2.17 3.13 14.18
C VAL A 42 -1.05 3.55 13.22
N LEU A 43 -0.86 4.85 12.98
CA LEU A 43 0.22 5.36 12.14
C LEU A 43 1.60 4.99 12.70
N ASP A 44 1.80 5.13 14.01
CA ASP A 44 3.03 4.70 14.69
C ASP A 44 3.28 3.19 14.55
N ARG A 45 2.24 2.37 14.73
CA ARG A 45 2.34 0.91 14.51
C ARG A 45 2.67 0.54 13.06
N LEU A 46 2.10 1.26 12.09
CA LEU A 46 2.41 1.06 10.67
C LEU A 46 3.84 1.50 10.34
N GLY A 47 4.33 2.58 10.95
CA GLY A 47 5.71 3.02 10.82
C GLY A 47 6.71 1.99 11.35
N ARG A 48 6.43 1.38 12.50
CA ARG A 48 7.25 0.27 13.02
C ARG A 48 7.28 -0.97 12.12
N LYS A 49 6.27 -1.13 11.26
CA LYS A 49 6.20 -2.19 10.26
C LYS A 49 6.80 -1.79 8.91
N GLY A 50 7.34 -0.58 8.79
CA GLY A 50 7.86 -0.04 7.54
C GLY A 50 6.80 0.25 6.48
N GLN A 51 5.53 0.36 6.86
CA GLN A 51 4.43 0.61 5.91
C GLN A 51 4.11 2.11 5.76
N VAL A 52 4.58 2.93 6.71
CA VAL A 52 4.35 4.38 6.75
C VAL A 52 5.65 5.07 7.11
N ASP A 53 6.05 6.06 6.33
CA ASP A 53 7.14 6.95 6.66
C ASP A 53 6.62 8.09 7.53
N ARG A 54 7.32 8.35 8.63
CA ARG A 54 7.07 9.47 9.53
C ARG A 54 8.09 10.57 9.21
N GLN A 55 7.63 11.76 8.85
CA GLN A 55 8.49 12.90 8.53
C GLN A 55 8.34 13.99 9.60
N GLU A 56 9.46 14.33 10.23
CA GLU A 56 9.58 15.38 11.23
C GLU A 56 9.99 16.69 10.55
N HIS A 57 9.46 17.81 11.04
CA HIS A 57 9.69 19.14 10.50
C HIS A 57 10.02 20.09 11.65
N ASP A 58 10.91 21.04 11.42
CA ASP A 58 11.42 21.93 12.49
C ASP A 58 10.31 22.85 13.06
N ASP A 59 9.46 23.41 12.19
CA ASP A 59 8.41 24.38 12.56
C ASP A 59 7.00 23.94 12.10
N ALA A 60 6.81 22.66 11.78
CA ALA A 60 5.53 22.14 11.28
C ALA A 60 5.10 20.83 11.96
N PRO A 61 3.78 20.51 11.96
CA PRO A 61 3.32 19.25 12.51
C PRO A 61 3.89 18.05 11.77
N LEU A 62 4.07 16.95 12.50
CA LEU A 62 4.46 15.67 11.94
C LEU A 62 3.56 15.23 10.78
N THR A 63 4.19 14.80 9.68
CA THR A 63 3.48 14.22 8.54
C THR A 63 3.81 12.74 8.36
N PHE A 64 2.92 12.05 7.66
CA PHE A 64 2.96 10.63 7.40
C PHE A 64 2.72 10.37 5.92
N ARG A 65 3.45 9.42 5.34
CA ARG A 65 3.29 8.99 3.94
C ARG A 65 3.27 7.47 3.87
N ALA A 66 2.58 6.88 2.90
CA ALA A 66 2.74 5.45 2.65
C ALA A 66 4.17 5.17 2.15
N ALA A 67 4.83 4.16 2.73
CA ALA A 67 6.19 3.80 2.33
C ALA A 67 6.24 3.02 1.00
N HIS A 68 5.10 2.48 0.59
CA HIS A 68 4.94 1.67 -0.62
C HIS A 68 3.68 2.11 -1.36
N SER A 69 3.69 2.00 -2.69
CA SER A 69 2.47 2.19 -3.50
C SER A 69 1.44 1.11 -3.18
N ARG A 70 0.19 1.36 -3.58
CA ARG A 70 -0.90 0.40 -3.43
C ARG A 70 -0.62 -0.92 -4.18
N GLU A 71 -0.03 -0.83 -5.36
CA GLU A 71 0.36 -1.95 -6.21
C GLU A 71 1.50 -2.74 -5.56
N GLN A 72 2.49 -2.05 -4.99
CA GLN A 72 3.58 -2.70 -4.25
C GLN A 72 3.04 -3.46 -3.03
N GLN A 73 2.09 -2.88 -2.29
CA GLN A 73 1.44 -3.58 -1.18
C GLN A 73 0.67 -4.80 -1.67
N THR A 74 -0.07 -4.69 -2.78
CA THR A 74 -0.81 -5.81 -3.38
C THR A 74 0.13 -6.94 -3.81
N ALA A 75 1.22 -6.60 -4.51
CA ALA A 75 2.24 -7.56 -4.93
C ALA A 75 2.90 -8.25 -3.73
N SER A 76 3.15 -7.52 -2.64
CA SER A 76 3.66 -8.08 -1.38
C SER A 76 2.68 -9.08 -0.77
N LEU A 77 1.38 -8.76 -0.73
CA LEU A 77 0.35 -9.68 -0.23
C LEU A 77 0.28 -10.97 -1.05
N MET A 78 0.31 -10.86 -2.39
CA MET A 78 0.33 -12.03 -3.27
C MET A 78 1.59 -12.88 -3.04
N SER A 79 2.75 -12.24 -2.93
CA SER A 79 4.03 -12.93 -2.69
C SER A 79 4.05 -13.64 -1.35
N ASN A 80 3.52 -13.01 -0.29
CA ASN A 80 3.44 -13.62 1.04
C ASN A 80 2.47 -14.81 1.07
N ALA A 81 1.32 -14.70 0.38
CA ALA A 81 0.38 -15.80 0.25
C ALA A 81 1.03 -17.00 -0.48
N LEU A 82 1.75 -16.75 -1.58
CA LEU A 82 2.48 -17.78 -2.30
C LEU A 82 3.62 -18.38 -1.45
N ALA A 83 4.33 -17.56 -0.68
CA ALA A 83 5.41 -18.02 0.19
C ALA A 83 4.91 -18.97 1.28
N ALA A 84 3.70 -18.77 1.78
CA ALA A 84 3.03 -19.59 2.79
C ALA A 84 2.35 -20.85 2.22
N ALA A 85 2.25 -21.00 0.90
CA ALA A 85 1.66 -22.19 0.28
C ALA A 85 2.53 -23.43 0.53
N SER A 86 1.89 -24.54 0.92
CA SER A 86 2.57 -25.84 1.10
C SER A 86 3.05 -26.44 -0.21
N ASP A 87 2.30 -26.20 -1.30
CA ASP A 87 2.67 -26.53 -2.67
C ASP A 87 2.51 -25.26 -3.53
N ARG A 88 3.65 -24.65 -3.87
CA ARG A 88 3.68 -23.40 -4.64
C ARG A 88 3.29 -23.61 -6.09
N GLU A 89 3.61 -24.75 -6.67
CA GLU A 89 3.30 -25.05 -8.07
C GLU A 89 1.79 -25.24 -8.23
N ALA A 90 1.17 -26.05 -7.36
CA ALA A 90 -0.27 -26.23 -7.34
C ALA A 90 -1.01 -24.90 -7.07
N ALA A 91 -0.50 -24.06 -6.16
CA ALA A 91 -1.08 -22.75 -5.89
C ALA A 91 -1.02 -21.82 -7.12
N LEU A 92 0.08 -21.81 -7.86
CA LEU A 92 0.22 -21.01 -9.09
C LEU A 92 -0.66 -21.54 -10.22
N LEU A 93 -0.75 -22.86 -10.40
CA LEU A 93 -1.68 -23.47 -11.37
C LEU A 93 -3.12 -23.07 -11.06
N GLN A 94 -3.52 -23.12 -9.80
CA GLN A 94 -4.88 -22.78 -9.43
C GLN A 94 -5.16 -21.28 -9.47
N PHE A 95 -4.20 -20.45 -9.11
CA PHE A 95 -4.29 -18.99 -9.28
C PHE A 95 -4.48 -18.63 -10.75
N THR A 96 -3.59 -19.10 -11.63
CA THR A 96 -3.68 -18.85 -13.07
C THR A 96 -4.98 -19.40 -13.67
N GLY A 97 -5.46 -20.56 -13.22
CA GLY A 97 -6.76 -21.10 -13.63
C GLY A 97 -7.98 -20.29 -13.19
N SER A 98 -7.84 -19.41 -12.18
CA SER A 98 -8.92 -18.56 -11.65
C SER A 98 -8.97 -17.14 -12.23
N LEU A 99 -7.92 -16.73 -12.93
CA LEU A 99 -7.81 -15.39 -13.51
C LEU A 99 -8.69 -15.25 -14.76
N ALA A 100 -9.20 -14.04 -14.99
CA ALA A 100 -9.83 -13.70 -16.26
C ALA A 100 -8.80 -13.75 -17.40
N SER A 101 -9.26 -13.94 -18.65
CA SER A 101 -8.37 -14.02 -19.81
C SER A 101 -7.50 -12.78 -19.98
N ASP A 102 -8.06 -11.59 -19.75
CA ASP A 102 -7.33 -10.33 -19.85
C ASP A 102 -6.21 -10.23 -18.80
N ASP A 103 -6.47 -10.67 -17.57
CA ASP A 103 -5.48 -10.69 -16.49
C ASP A 103 -4.35 -11.69 -16.76
N LEU A 104 -4.68 -12.86 -17.34
CA LEU A 104 -3.69 -13.84 -17.78
C LEU A 104 -2.77 -13.27 -18.87
N ASP A 105 -3.32 -12.51 -19.80
CA ASP A 105 -2.53 -11.89 -20.86
C ASP A 105 -1.64 -10.76 -20.32
N VAL A 106 -2.13 -9.99 -19.33
CA VAL A 106 -1.29 -9.05 -18.58
C VAL A 106 -0.15 -9.78 -17.89
N LEU A 107 -0.42 -10.88 -17.18
CA LEU A 107 0.59 -11.67 -16.47
C LEU A 107 1.64 -12.24 -17.44
N ARG A 108 1.23 -12.79 -18.58
CA ARG A 108 2.15 -13.28 -19.62
C ARG A 108 3.07 -12.16 -20.13
N ARG A 109 2.51 -11.00 -20.49
CA ARG A 109 3.31 -9.85 -20.94
C ARG A 109 4.32 -9.39 -19.89
N ALA A 110 3.93 -9.38 -18.62
CA ALA A 110 4.82 -9.01 -17.52
C ALA A 110 5.98 -10.00 -17.36
N LEU A 111 5.71 -11.31 -17.45
CA LEU A 111 6.74 -12.35 -17.42
C LEU A 111 7.71 -12.24 -18.60
N ASP A 112 7.19 -12.03 -19.81
CA ASP A 112 8.00 -11.84 -21.01
C ASP A 112 8.88 -10.58 -20.92
N ALA A 113 8.35 -9.48 -20.37
CA ALA A 113 9.12 -8.26 -20.15
C ALA A 113 10.27 -8.49 -19.16
N ARG A 114 10.03 -9.24 -18.08
CA ARG A 114 11.06 -9.58 -17.09
C ARG A 114 12.13 -10.52 -17.66
N ALA A 115 11.77 -11.47 -18.52
CA ALA A 115 12.75 -12.37 -19.15
C ALA A 115 13.70 -11.65 -20.12
N ARG A 116 13.30 -10.46 -20.60
CA ARG A 116 14.10 -9.61 -21.50
C ARG A 116 14.97 -8.57 -20.79
N SER A 117 14.78 -8.34 -19.49
CA SER A 117 15.57 -7.41 -18.68
C SER A 117 16.69 -8.13 -17.96
#